data_AF-A0A9D7T0E7-F1
#
_entry.id   AF-A0A9D7T0E7-F1
#
_cell.length_a   1.000
_cell.length_b   1.000
_cell.length_c   1.000
_cell.angle_alpha   90.00
_cell.angle_beta   90.00
_cell.angle_gamma   90.00
#
_symmetry.space_group_name_H-M   'P 1'
#
loop_
_entity.id
_entity.type
_entity.pdbx_description
1 polymer ?
#
loop_
_entity_poly.entity_id
_entity_poly.type
_entity_poly.pdbx_seq_one_letter_code
_entity_poly.pdbx_strand_id
1 'polypeptide(L)'
;MPKPPPLPAAVLARVMRISVIDGRVLVILAGGFGLASLFMADWLGALVGGLAAGAGMIELHGRRQLRAGEIIGVNWLVRSQIVLLTVIVAYVVYRFFTYDPLPSLEQIEQALASAQRAQGMDPTPLAEMIGMTHEQLLTLAKKSAHSVYLTVGAATVLCQGGLAYYYHRKGPIIARALCKS
;
A
#
# COMPACT_ATOMS: atom_id res chain seq x y z
N MET A 1 24.17 -25.37 -15.84
CA MET A 1 23.26 -25.44 -17.01
C MET A 1 22.27 -24.27 -16.93
N PRO A 2 22.17 -23.41 -17.95
CA PRO A 2 21.14 -22.37 -17.97
C PRO A 2 19.75 -23.03 -17.99
N LYS A 3 18.85 -22.56 -17.12
CA LYS A 3 17.48 -23.08 -17.03
C LYS A 3 16.76 -22.82 -18.37
N PRO A 4 16.09 -23.83 -18.97
CA PRO A 4 15.41 -23.64 -20.25
C PRO A 4 14.38 -22.50 -20.13
N PRO A 5 14.21 -21.69 -21.20
CA PRO A 5 13.29 -20.57 -21.17
C PRO A 5 11.88 -21.06 -20.81
N PRO A 6 11.18 -20.38 -19.88
CA PRO A 6 9.88 -20.84 -19.41
C PRO A 6 8.86 -20.84 -20.55
N LEU A 7 8.03 -21.88 -20.60
CA LEU A 7 6.97 -22.02 -21.59
C LEU A 7 6.04 -20.79 -21.58
N PRO A 8 5.65 -20.23 -22.74
CA PRO A 8 4.78 -19.06 -22.81
C PRO A 8 3.48 -19.21 -22.01
N ALA A 9 2.84 -20.39 -22.08
CA ALA A 9 1.63 -20.70 -21.31
C ALA A 9 1.86 -20.66 -19.79
N ALA A 10 3.01 -21.13 -19.31
CA ALA A 10 3.37 -21.09 -17.89
C ALA A 10 3.59 -19.66 -17.39
N VAL A 11 4.15 -18.79 -18.25
CA VAL A 11 4.31 -17.35 -17.96
C VAL A 11 2.96 -16.67 -17.84
N LEU A 12 2.06 -16.89 -18.80
CA LEU A 12 0.69 -16.37 -18.75
C LEU A 12 -0.06 -16.84 -17.49
N ALA A 13 -0.03 -18.14 -17.19
CA ALA A 13 -0.67 -18.69 -16.00
C ALA A 13 -0.12 -18.09 -14.69
N ARG A 14 1.18 -17.78 -14.64
CA ARG A 14 1.80 -17.10 -13.49
C ARG A 14 1.32 -15.65 -13.37
N VAL A 15 1.33 -14.89 -14.47
CA VAL A 15 0.85 -13.49 -14.50
C VAL A 15 -0.62 -13.42 -14.08
N MET A 16 -1.44 -14.34 -14.59
CA MET A 16 -2.85 -14.46 -14.20
C MET A 16 -2.97 -14.72 -12.69
N ARG A 17 -2.24 -15.69 -12.12
CA ARG A 17 -2.31 -15.96 -10.68
C ARG A 17 -1.89 -14.77 -9.81
N ILE A 18 -0.79 -14.10 -10.16
CA ILE A 18 -0.33 -12.93 -9.40
C ILE A 18 -1.38 -11.82 -9.44
N SER A 19 -1.90 -11.51 -10.63
CA SER A 19 -2.86 -10.40 -10.81
C SER A 19 -4.22 -10.58 -10.14
N VAL A 20 -4.72 -11.82 -9.89
CA VAL A 20 -5.92 -11.95 -9.02
C VAL A 20 -5.61 -11.61 -7.59
N ILE A 21 -4.50 -12.14 -7.09
CA ILE A 21 -4.18 -12.03 -5.67
C ILE A 21 -3.94 -10.56 -5.37
N ASP A 22 -3.07 -9.91 -6.16
CA ASP A 22 -2.74 -8.51 -5.99
C ASP A 22 -3.97 -7.60 -6.14
N GLY A 23 -4.70 -7.73 -7.25
CA GLY A 23 -5.91 -6.94 -7.50
C GLY A 23 -7.00 -7.11 -6.44
N ARG A 24 -7.25 -8.34 -5.96
CA ARG A 24 -8.25 -8.57 -4.90
C ARG A 24 -7.82 -8.04 -3.55
N VAL A 25 -6.55 -8.24 -3.18
CA VAL A 25 -6.00 -7.74 -1.92
C VAL A 25 -6.11 -6.22 -1.88
N LEU A 26 -5.77 -5.53 -2.97
CA LEU A 26 -5.91 -4.08 -3.07
C LEU A 26 -7.37 -3.62 -2.94
N VAL A 27 -8.28 -4.22 -3.70
CA VAL A 27 -9.71 -3.83 -3.65
C VAL A 27 -10.30 -4.04 -2.26
N ILE A 28 -10.02 -5.18 -1.63
CA ILE A 28 -10.62 -5.53 -0.33
C ILE A 28 -9.96 -4.73 0.80
N LEU A 29 -8.63 -4.77 0.91
CA LEU A 29 -7.95 -4.15 2.04
C LEU A 29 -7.90 -2.62 1.89
N ALA A 30 -7.47 -2.10 0.74
CA ALA A 30 -7.39 -0.65 0.57
C ALA A 30 -8.78 -0.02 0.51
N GLY A 31 -9.75 -0.71 -0.09
CA GLY A 31 -11.16 -0.29 -0.06
C GLY A 31 -11.72 -0.30 1.36
N GLY A 32 -11.49 -1.37 2.12
CA GLY A 32 -11.91 -1.48 3.52
C GLY A 32 -11.30 -0.40 4.42
N PHE A 33 -9.98 -0.18 4.32
CA PHE A 33 -9.32 0.91 5.05
C PHE A 33 -9.78 2.29 4.59
N GLY A 34 -9.99 2.51 3.29
CA GLY A 34 -10.53 3.77 2.79
C GLY A 34 -11.91 4.08 3.35
N LEU A 35 -12.78 3.07 3.44
CA LEU A 35 -14.09 3.20 4.10
C LEU A 35 -13.95 3.44 5.61
N ALA A 36 -13.05 2.74 6.29
CA ALA A 36 -12.79 2.97 7.72
C ALA A 36 -12.30 4.40 7.99
N SER A 37 -11.38 4.92 7.16
CA SER A 37 -10.92 6.31 7.22
C SER A 37 -12.07 7.30 7.02
N LEU A 38 -13.02 7.01 6.14
CA LEU A 38 -14.21 7.84 5.96
C LEU A 38 -15.05 7.94 7.26
N PHE A 39 -15.24 6.82 7.96
CA PHE A 39 -15.93 6.79 9.26
C PHE A 39 -15.19 7.59 10.35
N MET A 40 -13.87 7.67 10.26
CA MET A 40 -13.02 8.44 11.17
C MET A 40 -12.80 9.89 10.74
N ALA A 41 -13.52 10.37 9.70
CA ALA A 41 -13.33 11.69 9.08
C ALA A 41 -11.89 11.96 8.58
N ASP A 42 -11.12 10.92 8.31
CA ASP A 42 -9.82 11.00 7.64
C ASP A 42 -10.00 10.98 6.12
N TRP A 43 -10.28 12.16 5.57
CA TRP A 43 -10.51 12.33 4.13
C TRP A 43 -9.32 11.92 3.27
N LEU A 44 -8.09 12.13 3.76
CA LEU A 44 -6.89 11.79 3.03
C LEU A 44 -6.69 10.27 2.99
N GLY A 45 -6.89 9.59 4.12
CA GLY A 45 -6.88 8.14 4.19
C GLY A 45 -7.96 7.51 3.29
N ALA A 46 -9.17 8.09 3.28
CA ALA A 46 -10.25 7.65 2.41
C ALA A 46 -9.90 7.80 0.92
N LEU A 47 -9.34 8.95 0.52
CA LEU A 47 -8.89 9.21 -0.84
C LEU A 47 -7.81 8.22 -1.28
N VAL A 48 -6.76 8.03 -0.48
CA VAL A 48 -5.64 7.13 -0.78
C VAL A 48 -6.12 5.68 -0.86
N GLY A 49 -6.96 5.24 0.07
CA GLY A 49 -7.56 3.92 0.06
C GLY A 49 -8.43 3.68 -1.17
N GLY A 50 -9.24 4.67 -1.56
CA GLY A 50 -10.06 4.63 -2.77
C GLY A 50 -9.23 4.55 -4.05
N LEU A 51 -8.17 5.35 -4.17
CA LEU A 51 -7.26 5.32 -5.33
C LEU A 51 -6.50 3.99 -5.42
N ALA A 52 -6.03 3.45 -4.30
CA ALA A 52 -5.36 2.15 -4.24
C ALA A 52 -6.32 0.99 -4.60
N ALA A 53 -7.57 1.03 -4.13
CA ALA A 53 -8.61 0.08 -4.55
C ALA A 53 -8.91 0.22 -6.06
N GLY A 54 -8.93 1.44 -6.58
CA GLY A 54 -9.05 1.73 -8.01
C GLY A 54 -7.92 1.09 -8.83
N ALA A 55 -6.68 1.17 -8.37
CA ALA A 55 -5.55 0.47 -8.99
C ALA A 55 -5.77 -1.05 -9.02
N GLY A 56 -6.30 -1.63 -7.94
CA GLY A 56 -6.70 -3.04 -7.89
C GLY A 56 -7.81 -3.39 -8.90
N MET A 57 -8.78 -2.50 -9.13
CA MET A 57 -9.80 -2.69 -10.16
C MET A 57 -9.21 -2.65 -11.58
N ILE A 58 -8.24 -1.75 -11.83
CA ILE A 58 -7.51 -1.68 -13.10
C ILE A 58 -6.76 -3.00 -13.37
N GLU A 59 -6.10 -3.55 -12.35
CA GLU A 59 -5.40 -4.85 -12.41
C GLU A 59 -6.37 -5.97 -12.82
N LEU A 60 -7.51 -6.07 -12.13
CA LEU A 60 -8.53 -7.09 -12.41
C LEU A 60 -9.14 -6.92 -13.81
N HIS A 61 -9.29 -5.68 -14.29
CA HIS A 61 -9.74 -5.39 -15.65
C HIS A 61 -8.71 -5.84 -16.70
N GLY A 62 -7.41 -5.59 -16.46
CA GLY A 62 -6.33 -6.09 -17.32
C GLY A 62 -6.29 -7.62 -17.39
N ARG A 63 -6.47 -8.28 -16.24
CA ARG A 63 -6.59 -9.73 -16.16
C ARG A 63 -7.78 -10.26 -16.97
N ARG A 64 -8.95 -9.60 -16.89
CA ARG A 64 -10.14 -10.01 -17.68
C ARG A 64 -9.85 -9.96 -19.18
N GLN A 65 -9.14 -8.93 -19.66
CA GLN A 65 -8.70 -8.84 -21.06
C GLN A 65 -7.73 -9.96 -21.43
N LEU A 66 -6.72 -10.25 -20.59
CA LEU A 66 -5.82 -11.39 -20.84
C LEU A 66 -6.55 -12.73 -20.90
N ARG A 67 -7.59 -12.92 -20.07
CA ARG A 67 -8.44 -14.12 -20.13
C ARG A 67 -9.25 -14.20 -21.41
N ALA A 68 -9.61 -13.07 -22.00
CA ALA A 68 -10.34 -12.98 -23.27
C ALA A 68 -9.43 -13.14 -24.51
N GLY A 69 -8.12 -13.35 -24.35
CA GLY A 69 -7.18 -13.43 -25.48
C GLY A 69 -6.52 -12.10 -25.83
N GLU A 70 -6.86 -11.02 -25.14
CA GLU A 70 -6.50 -9.65 -25.53
C GLU A 70 -5.17 -9.19 -24.91
N ILE A 71 -4.16 -8.97 -25.74
CA ILE A 71 -2.81 -8.57 -25.29
C ILE A 71 -2.77 -7.21 -24.60
N ILE A 72 -3.72 -6.32 -24.91
CA ILE A 72 -3.85 -5.01 -24.28
C ILE A 72 -4.03 -5.12 -22.75
N GLY A 73 -4.47 -6.28 -22.25
CA GLY A 73 -4.52 -6.57 -20.81
C GLY A 73 -3.17 -6.43 -20.10
N VAL A 74 -2.03 -6.64 -20.77
CA VAL A 74 -0.69 -6.40 -20.19
C VAL A 74 -0.48 -4.91 -19.88
N ASN A 75 -0.95 -4.01 -20.76
CA ASN A 75 -0.80 -2.57 -20.54
C ASN A 75 -1.59 -2.11 -19.31
N TRP A 76 -2.76 -2.71 -19.08
CA TRP A 76 -3.55 -2.44 -17.88
C TRP A 76 -2.87 -2.94 -16.60
N LEU A 77 -2.22 -4.11 -16.63
CA LEU A 77 -1.43 -4.59 -15.49
C LEU A 77 -0.21 -3.71 -15.21
N VAL A 78 0.44 -3.15 -16.23
CA VAL A 78 1.55 -2.20 -16.00
C VAL A 78 1.02 -0.89 -15.43
N ARG A 79 -0.10 -0.39 -15.97
CA ARG A 79 -0.73 0.85 -15.50
C ARG A 79 -1.24 0.75 -14.07
N SER A 80 -1.83 -0.38 -13.65
CA SER A 80 -2.26 -0.55 -12.25
C SER A 80 -1.10 -0.37 -11.28
N GLN A 81 0.05 -0.98 -11.58
CA GLN A 81 1.24 -0.90 -10.75
C GLN A 81 1.83 0.52 -10.72
N ILE A 82 1.86 1.24 -11.85
CA ILE A 82 2.32 2.63 -11.90
C ILE A 82 1.36 3.57 -11.14
N VAL A 83 0.05 3.38 -11.29
CA VAL A 83 -0.96 4.17 -10.56
C VAL A 83 -0.79 3.96 -9.07
N LEU A 84 -0.72 2.70 -8.62
CA LEU A 84 -0.54 2.39 -7.20
C LEU A 84 0.77 2.96 -6.65
N LEU A 85 1.86 2.85 -7.42
CA LEU A 85 3.17 3.37 -7.04
C LEU A 85 3.10 4.88 -6.85
N THR A 86 2.47 5.58 -7.80
CA THR A 86 2.30 7.02 -7.76
C THR A 86 1.49 7.44 -6.53
N VAL A 87 0.38 6.74 -6.26
CA VAL A 87 -0.49 7.03 -5.11
C VAL A 87 0.26 6.85 -3.79
N ILE A 88 0.94 5.73 -3.61
CA ILE A 88 1.62 5.43 -2.34
C ILE A 88 2.85 6.32 -2.16
N VAL A 89 3.66 6.55 -3.20
CA VAL A 89 4.83 7.43 -3.09
C VAL A 89 4.41 8.87 -2.84
N ALA A 90 3.39 9.37 -3.54
CA ALA A 90 2.87 10.72 -3.29
C ALA A 90 2.36 10.85 -1.84
N TYR A 91 1.64 9.85 -1.34
CA TYR A 91 1.17 9.83 0.04
C TYR A 91 2.32 9.79 1.06
N VAL A 92 3.33 8.95 0.83
CA VAL A 92 4.52 8.83 1.67
C VAL A 92 5.29 10.15 1.70
N VAL A 93 5.52 10.78 0.54
CA VAL A 93 6.19 12.08 0.45
C VAL A 93 5.40 13.14 1.19
N TYR A 94 4.09 13.23 0.95
CA TYR A 94 3.21 14.16 1.66
C TYR A 94 3.33 13.97 3.18
N ARG A 95 3.12 12.75 3.69
CA ARG A 95 3.21 12.46 5.12
C ARG A 95 4.60 12.71 5.69
N PHE A 96 5.66 12.41 4.96
CA PHE A 96 7.02 12.65 5.43
C PHE A 96 7.29 14.15 5.70
N PHE A 97 6.69 15.05 4.92
CA PHE A 97 6.86 16.49 5.10
C PHE A 97 5.81 17.13 6.02
N THR A 98 4.61 16.58 6.11
CA THR A 98 3.50 17.21 6.85
C THR A 98 3.14 16.50 8.16
N TYR A 99 3.80 15.39 8.51
CA TYR A 99 3.46 14.66 9.72
C TYR A 99 3.89 15.41 10.99
N ASP A 100 2.91 15.65 11.85
CA ASP A 100 3.07 16.18 13.20
C ASP A 100 2.57 15.13 14.22
N PRO A 101 3.44 14.61 15.12
CA PRO A 101 3.04 13.65 16.12
C PRO A 101 2.20 14.26 17.26
N LEU A 102 2.22 15.59 17.45
CA LEU A 102 1.64 16.24 18.63
C LEU A 102 0.14 15.92 18.82
N PRO A 103 -0.74 16.10 17.80
CA PRO A 103 -2.18 15.85 17.99
C PRO A 103 -2.49 14.38 18.33
N SER A 104 -1.71 13.44 17.78
CA SER A 104 -1.88 12.01 18.07
C SER A 104 -1.42 11.65 19.48
N LEU A 105 -0.33 12.25 19.96
CA LEU A 105 0.15 12.01 21.32
C LEU A 105 -0.81 12.62 22.36
N GLU A 106 -1.33 13.82 22.11
CA GLU A 106 -2.33 14.44 22.98
C GLU A 106 -3.60 13.58 23.10
N GLN A 107 -4.08 13.01 22.00
CA GLN A 107 -5.24 12.10 22.03
C GLN A 107 -4.96 10.84 22.86
N ILE A 108 -3.76 10.27 22.74
CA ILE A 108 -3.34 9.11 23.54
C ILE A 108 -3.24 9.48 25.02
N GLU A 109 -2.63 10.62 25.34
CA GLU A 109 -2.51 11.13 26.70
C GLU A 109 -3.89 11.39 27.33
N GLN A 110 -4.81 11.98 26.59
CA GLN A 110 -6.19 12.20 27.06
C GLN A 110 -6.92 10.87 27.31
N ALA A 111 -6.81 9.92 26.38
CA ALA A 111 -7.39 8.60 26.54
C ALA A 111 -6.81 7.88 27.78
N LEU A 112 -5.49 7.94 27.97
CA LEU A 112 -4.81 7.36 29.11
C LEU A 112 -5.22 8.01 30.43
N ALA A 113 -5.25 9.35 30.47
CA ALA A 113 -5.67 10.11 31.64
C ALA A 113 -7.12 9.82 32.02
N SER A 114 -8.02 9.64 31.04
CA SER A 114 -9.41 9.24 31.31
C SER A 114 -9.50 7.82 31.90
N ALA A 115 -8.71 6.88 31.38
CA ALA A 115 -8.65 5.52 31.92
C ALA A 115 -8.07 5.47 33.34
N GLN A 116 -7.04 6.27 33.63
CA GLN A 116 -6.44 6.37 34.97
C GLN A 116 -7.41 6.95 36.00
N ARG A 117 -8.10 8.04 35.66
CA ARG A 117 -9.13 8.62 36.54
C ARG A 117 -10.27 7.65 36.83
N ALA A 118 -10.69 6.86 35.84
CA ALA A 118 -11.69 5.82 36.04
C ALA A 118 -11.25 4.74 37.03
N GLN A 119 -9.94 4.55 37.22
CA GLN A 119 -9.35 3.62 38.19
C GLN A 119 -8.96 4.31 39.51
N GLY A 120 -9.31 5.59 39.71
CA GLY A 120 -8.97 6.35 40.92
C GLY A 120 -7.47 6.70 41.03
N MET A 121 -6.72 6.62 39.93
CA MET A 121 -5.32 7.03 39.88
C MET A 121 -5.18 8.47 39.38
N ASP A 122 -4.18 9.18 39.90
CA ASP A 122 -3.80 10.48 39.38
C ASP A 122 -3.19 10.33 37.96
N PRO A 123 -3.59 11.17 36.99
CA PRO A 123 -3.08 11.10 35.64
C PRO A 123 -1.57 11.32 35.60
N THR A 124 -0.85 10.40 34.99
CA THR A 124 0.59 10.53 34.74
C THR A 124 0.83 10.79 33.25
N PRO A 125 1.60 11.83 32.88
CA PRO A 125 1.95 12.09 31.48
C PRO A 125 2.63 10.89 30.84
N LEU A 126 2.35 10.65 29.55
CA LEU A 126 2.89 9.49 28.83
C LEU A 126 4.42 9.47 28.84
N ALA A 127 5.04 10.65 28.69
CA ALA A 127 6.49 10.82 28.72
C ALA A 127 7.10 10.34 30.06
N GLU A 128 6.47 10.68 31.19
CA GLU A 128 6.93 10.27 32.52
C GLU A 128 6.77 8.77 32.74
N MET A 129 5.66 8.18 32.27
CA MET A 129 5.41 6.74 32.38
C MET A 129 6.48 5.89 31.68
N ILE A 130 7.07 6.40 30.59
CA ILE A 130 8.13 5.72 29.84
C ILE A 130 9.54 6.21 30.22
N GLY A 131 9.66 7.07 31.24
CA GLY A 131 10.94 7.59 31.73
C GLY A 131 11.66 8.51 30.72
N MET A 132 10.92 9.21 29.87
CA MET A 132 11.46 10.13 28.86
C MET A 132 11.01 11.56 29.11
N THR A 133 11.76 12.52 28.58
CA THR A 133 11.27 13.91 28.47
C THR A 133 10.25 14.02 27.33
N HIS A 134 9.36 15.01 27.41
CA HIS A 134 8.35 15.26 26.37
C HIS A 134 8.99 15.50 24.99
N GLU A 135 10.12 16.22 24.92
CA GLU A 135 10.85 16.45 23.67
C GLU A 135 11.44 15.16 23.07
N GLN A 136 11.95 14.26 23.91
CA GLN A 136 12.45 12.96 23.47
C GLN A 136 11.33 12.09 22.92
N LEU A 137 10.16 12.10 23.56
CA LEU A 137 8.98 11.38 23.09
C LEU A 137 8.52 11.91 21.72
N LEU A 138 8.42 13.23 21.55
CA LEU A 138 8.07 13.85 20.26
C LEU A 138 9.08 13.49 19.17
N THR A 139 10.37 13.57 19.48
CA THR A 139 11.45 13.23 18.54
C THR A 139 11.40 11.75 18.16
N LEU A 140 11.15 10.86 19.12
CA LEU A 140 11.03 9.44 18.90
C LEU A 140 9.82 9.11 18.02
N ALA A 141 8.65 9.70 18.31
CA ALA A 141 7.43 9.53 17.52
C ALA A 141 7.61 10.02 16.08
N LYS A 142 8.26 11.17 15.88
CA LYS A 142 8.55 11.69 14.53
C LYS A 142 9.52 10.79 13.77
N LYS A 143 10.61 10.36 14.40
CA LYS A 143 11.60 9.46 13.79
C LYS A 143 11.01 8.10 13.45
N SER A 144 10.19 7.53 14.34
CA SER A 144 9.54 6.24 14.12
C SER A 144 8.57 6.33 12.94
N ALA A 145 7.71 7.36 12.90
CA ALA A 145 6.80 7.59 11.77
C ALA A 145 7.56 7.76 10.44
N HIS A 146 8.61 8.58 10.42
CA HIS A 146 9.45 8.77 9.22
C HIS A 146 10.11 7.46 8.77
N SER A 147 10.59 6.64 9.72
CA SER A 147 11.19 5.35 9.38
C SER A 147 10.17 4.41 8.73
N VAL A 148 8.95 4.35 9.26
CA VAL A 148 7.85 3.57 8.67
C VAL A 148 7.53 4.06 7.27
N TYR A 149 7.37 5.37 7.07
CA TYR A 149 7.08 5.93 5.74
C TYR A 149 8.20 5.65 4.73
N LEU A 150 9.46 5.75 5.16
CA LEU A 150 10.61 5.44 4.31
C LEU A 150 10.63 3.96 3.92
N THR A 151 10.42 3.06 4.88
CA THR A 151 10.36 1.62 4.63
C THR A 151 9.22 1.25 3.71
N VAL A 152 8.01 1.77 3.95
CA VAL A 152 6.84 1.54 3.10
C VAL A 152 7.11 2.07 1.69
N GLY A 153 7.58 3.31 1.56
CA GLY A 153 7.91 3.90 0.25
C GLY A 153 8.95 3.09 -0.52
N ALA A 154 10.05 2.68 0.14
CA ALA A 154 11.07 1.86 -0.47
C ALA A 154 10.53 0.49 -0.90
N ALA A 155 9.76 -0.19 -0.03
CA ALA A 155 9.13 -1.47 -0.34
C ALA A 155 8.15 -1.34 -1.52
N THR A 156 7.36 -0.28 -1.58
CA THR A 156 6.45 0.01 -2.69
C THR A 156 7.21 0.18 -4.00
N VAL A 157 8.27 0.99 -4.03
CA VAL A 157 9.10 1.19 -5.23
C VAL A 157 9.69 -0.14 -5.72
N LEU A 158 10.22 -0.95 -4.81
CA LEU A 158 10.81 -2.25 -5.17
C LEU A 158 9.76 -3.25 -5.66
N CYS A 159 8.65 -3.40 -4.93
CA CYS A 159 7.61 -4.38 -5.26
C CYS A 159 6.81 -3.98 -6.50
N GLN A 160 6.25 -2.78 -6.54
CA GLN A 160 5.38 -2.33 -7.64
C GLN A 160 6.19 -1.94 -8.87
N GLY A 161 7.35 -1.29 -8.68
CA GLY A 161 8.28 -1.05 -9.78
C GLY A 161 8.80 -2.36 -10.38
N GLY A 162 9.12 -3.34 -9.53
CA GLY A 162 9.50 -4.69 -9.95
C GLY A 162 8.40 -5.40 -10.74
N LEU A 163 7.15 -5.34 -10.27
CA LEU A 163 5.99 -5.94 -10.94
C LEU A 163 5.68 -5.24 -12.28
N ALA A 164 5.69 -3.91 -12.33
CA ALA A 164 5.50 -3.14 -13.54
C ALA A 164 6.54 -3.51 -14.61
N TYR A 165 7.82 -3.55 -14.22
CA TYR A 165 8.90 -3.97 -15.10
C TYR A 165 8.75 -5.44 -15.54
N TYR A 166 8.37 -6.33 -14.62
CA TYR A 166 8.11 -7.73 -14.92
C TYR A 166 7.01 -7.91 -15.96
N TYR A 167 5.85 -7.26 -15.79
CA TYR A 167 4.75 -7.34 -16.75
C TYR A 167 5.11 -6.78 -18.11
N HIS A 168 5.77 -5.62 -18.15
CA HIS A 168 6.25 -5.02 -19.38
C HIS A 168 7.19 -5.98 -20.14
N ARG A 169 8.19 -6.53 -19.46
CA ARG A 169 9.16 -7.45 -20.05
C ARG A 169 8.53 -8.77 -20.51
N LYS A 170 7.45 -9.23 -19.87
CA LYS A 170 6.77 -10.48 -20.23
C LYS A 170 5.71 -10.31 -21.32
N GLY A 171 5.34 -9.08 -21.69
CA GLY A 171 4.37 -8.79 -22.75
C GLY A 171 4.56 -9.59 -24.05
N PRO A 172 5.75 -9.59 -24.68
CA PRO A 172 5.98 -10.33 -25.92
C PRO A 172 5.84 -11.86 -25.78
N ILE A 173 6.17 -12.40 -24.60
CA ILE A 173 6.04 -13.84 -24.31
C ILE A 173 4.56 -14.20 -24.12
N ILE A 174 3.80 -13.33 -23.45
CA ILE A 174 2.37 -13.48 -23.27
C ILE A 174 1.65 -13.44 -24.63
N ALA A 175 2.02 -12.51 -25.52
CA ALA A 175 1.45 -12.44 -26.87
C ALA A 175 1.59 -13.78 -27.62
N ARG A 176 2.76 -14.43 -27.53
CA ARG A 176 2.99 -15.76 -28.12
C ARG A 176 2.14 -16.87 -27.49
N ALA A 177 1.79 -16.75 -26.22
CA ALA A 177 0.92 -17.70 -25.54
C ALA A 177 -0.54 -17.54 -25.99
N LEU A 178 -0.98 -16.29 -26.20
CA LEU A 178 -2.33 -15.97 -26.65
C LEU A 178 -2.57 -16.38 -28.11
N CYS A 179 -1.57 -16.26 -29.00
CA CYS A 179 -1.68 -16.72 -30.40
C CYS A 179 -1.72 -18.25 -30.57
N LYS A 180 -1.45 -19.03 -29.51
CA LYS A 180 -1.45 -20.50 -29.53
C LYS A 180 -2.66 -21.11 -28.80
N SER A 181 -3.53 -20.27 -28.25
CA SER A 181 -4.77 -20.66 -27.57
C SER A 181 -5.96 -20.49 -28.51
#